data_AF-B6ZGD6-F1
#
_entry.id   AF-B6ZGD6-F1
#
_cell.length_a   1.000
_cell.length_b   1.000
_cell.length_c   1.000
_cell.angle_alpha   90.00
_cell.angle_beta   90.00
_cell.angle_gamma   90.00
#
_symmetry.space_group_name_H-M   'P 1'
#
loop_
_entity.id
_entity.type
_entity.pdbx_description
1 polymer ?
#
loop_
_entity_poly.entity_id
_entity_poly.type
_entity_poly.pdbx_seq_one_letter_code
_entity_poly.pdbx_strand_id
1 'polypeptide(L)'
;FRTLTDTLDRRLQLLFYVSFTNTAIKYATVIVTYVANTVHFEAINQRCTMQRTHLEFEFKNAPQEPKRPFEFFMYFKFCLINLMMMIQVCGIFAQYGEVGKGSVSQVRVHFAIYAFVLWNYTENMADYCYFINGSVLKYYRQFNLQLGSLRDEMGGLRPGGMLLHHCCELSDRLEELRRRCREIHDLQRESFRMHQFQLIGLMLSTLINN
;
A
#
# COMPACT_ATOMS: atom_id res chain seq x y z
N PHE A 1 24.98 30.58 -13.96
CA PHE A 1 24.86 31.20 -12.63
C PHE A 1 25.30 32.66 -12.68
N ARG A 2 26.59 32.97 -12.94
CA ARG A 2 27.08 34.37 -13.12
C ARG A 2 26.31 35.18 -14.18
N THR A 3 25.95 34.56 -15.31
CA THR A 3 25.19 35.18 -16.41
C THR A 3 23.71 35.46 -16.11
N LEU A 4 23.14 34.87 -15.05
CA LEU A 4 21.74 35.09 -14.62
C LEU A 4 21.63 36.08 -13.45
N THR A 5 22.72 36.31 -12.73
CA THR A 5 22.82 37.24 -11.61
C THR A 5 23.24 38.66 -12.00
N ASP A 6 23.63 38.89 -13.25
CA ASP A 6 24.15 40.18 -13.74
C ASP A 6 23.06 41.23 -14.04
N THR A 7 21.81 40.94 -13.70
CA THR A 7 20.74 41.94 -13.71
C THR A 7 20.80 42.74 -12.41
N LEU A 8 21.12 44.05 -12.51
CA LEU A 8 21.19 45.05 -11.43
C LEU A 8 19.90 45.21 -10.58
N ASP A 9 18.83 44.49 -10.91
CA ASP A 9 17.54 44.59 -10.24
C ASP A 9 17.38 43.54 -9.13
N ARG A 10 17.44 44.01 -7.88
CA ARG A 10 17.39 43.22 -6.64
C ARG A 10 16.09 42.39 -6.53
N ARG A 11 14.98 42.88 -7.09
CA ARG A 11 13.70 42.15 -7.13
C ARG A 11 13.77 40.94 -8.07
N LEU A 12 14.43 41.10 -9.21
CA LEU A 12 14.58 40.03 -10.21
C LEU A 12 15.48 38.91 -9.68
N GLN A 13 16.59 39.28 -9.01
CA GLN A 13 17.46 38.31 -8.32
C GLN A 13 16.72 37.53 -7.24
N LEU A 14 15.88 38.20 -6.43
CA LEU A 14 15.08 37.53 -5.40
C LEU A 14 14.05 36.58 -6.01
N LEU A 15 13.41 36.98 -7.11
CA LEU A 15 12.48 36.14 -7.86
C LEU A 15 13.17 34.88 -8.42
N PHE A 16 14.37 35.03 -9.00
CA PHE A 16 15.17 33.90 -9.49
C PHE A 16 15.65 32.99 -8.36
N TYR A 17 16.03 33.56 -7.21
CA TYR A 17 16.44 32.78 -6.04
C TYR A 17 15.27 31.97 -5.47
N VAL A 18 14.10 32.59 -5.33
CA VAL A 18 12.87 31.92 -4.88
C VAL A 18 12.44 30.86 -5.89
N SER A 19 12.48 31.17 -7.19
CA SER A 19 12.11 30.22 -8.24
C SER A 19 13.08 29.03 -8.31
N PHE A 20 14.38 29.28 -8.19
CA PHE A 20 15.41 28.23 -8.15
C PHE A 20 15.27 27.37 -6.89
N THR A 21 15.07 27.99 -5.73
CA THR A 21 14.90 27.27 -4.45
C THR A 21 13.63 26.41 -4.47
N ASN A 22 12.52 26.96 -4.96
CA ASN A 22 11.27 26.21 -5.11
C ASN A 22 11.41 25.05 -6.12
N THR A 23 12.18 25.26 -7.20
CA THR A 23 12.49 24.21 -8.18
C THR A 23 13.41 23.14 -7.60
N ALA A 24 14.44 23.53 -6.84
CA ALA A 24 15.36 22.63 -6.17
C ALA A 24 14.66 21.81 -5.07
N ILE A 25 13.78 22.43 -4.29
CA ILE A 25 12.92 21.73 -3.32
C ILE A 25 12.04 20.72 -4.06
N LYS A 26 11.38 21.10 -5.15
CA LYS A 26 10.58 20.15 -5.96
C LYS A 26 11.40 18.98 -6.48
N TYR A 27 12.60 19.21 -7.01
CA TYR A 27 13.48 18.13 -7.47
C TYR A 27 13.99 17.25 -6.34
N ALA A 28 14.38 17.84 -5.21
CA ALA A 28 14.78 17.11 -4.01
C ALA A 28 13.62 16.25 -3.50
N THR A 29 12.40 16.81 -3.45
CA THR A 29 11.18 16.08 -3.10
C THR A 29 10.91 14.92 -4.07
N VAL A 30 11.07 15.12 -5.38
CA VAL A 30 10.93 14.04 -6.38
C VAL A 30 11.98 12.94 -6.17
N ILE A 31 13.25 13.29 -5.94
CA ILE A 31 14.33 12.33 -5.71
C ILE A 31 14.13 11.57 -4.40
N VAL A 32 13.80 12.26 -3.30
CA VAL A 32 13.52 11.64 -2.00
C VAL A 32 12.29 10.75 -2.09
N THR A 33 11.24 11.19 -2.80
CA THR A 33 10.05 10.37 -3.04
C THR A 33 10.40 9.14 -3.87
N TYR A 34 11.24 9.26 -4.91
CA TYR A 34 11.65 8.15 -5.76
C TYR A 34 12.55 7.12 -5.03
N VAL A 35 13.50 7.59 -4.23
CA VAL A 35 14.35 6.74 -3.38
C VAL A 35 13.51 6.05 -2.31
N ALA A 36 12.60 6.78 -1.68
CA ALA A 36 11.61 6.19 -0.77
C ALA A 36 10.77 5.14 -1.48
N ASN A 37 10.31 5.38 -2.72
CA ASN A 37 9.54 4.42 -3.50
C ASN A 37 10.30 3.12 -3.75
N THR A 38 11.59 3.21 -4.06
CA THR A 38 12.37 2.04 -4.44
C THR A 38 12.68 1.16 -3.23
N VAL A 39 13.15 1.79 -2.14
CA VAL A 39 13.45 1.09 -0.88
C VAL A 39 12.17 0.54 -0.25
N HIS A 40 11.08 1.31 -0.28
CA HIS A 40 9.81 0.92 0.30
C HIS A 40 9.15 -0.22 -0.49
N PHE A 41 9.21 -0.18 -1.83
CA PHE A 41 8.68 -1.23 -2.69
C PHE A 41 9.43 -2.54 -2.50
N GLU A 42 10.76 -2.52 -2.41
CA GLU A 42 11.57 -3.71 -2.17
C GLU A 42 11.27 -4.33 -0.78
N ALA A 43 11.21 -3.50 0.26
CA ALA A 43 10.85 -3.94 1.61
C ALA A 43 9.42 -4.51 1.70
N ILE A 44 8.45 -3.85 1.04
CA ILE A 44 7.08 -4.35 0.87
C ILE A 44 7.10 -5.75 0.25
N ASN A 45 7.85 -5.91 -0.83
CA ASN A 45 7.78 -7.10 -1.66
C ASN A 45 8.45 -8.29 -0.97
N GLN A 46 9.59 -8.07 -0.31
CA GLN A 46 10.32 -9.13 0.38
C GLN A 46 9.65 -9.60 1.67
N ARG A 47 9.00 -8.70 2.43
CA ARG A 47 8.50 -9.03 3.77
C ARG A 47 7.01 -9.33 3.77
N CYS A 48 6.18 -8.31 3.56
CA CYS A 48 4.72 -8.44 3.62
C CYS A 48 4.14 -9.27 2.46
N THR A 49 4.58 -9.03 1.21
CA THR A 49 4.00 -9.72 0.05
C THR A 49 4.33 -11.21 0.02
N MET A 50 5.58 -11.59 0.36
CA MET A 50 5.98 -13.00 0.45
C MET A 50 5.27 -13.72 1.60
N GLN A 51 5.21 -13.14 2.80
CA GLN A 51 4.49 -13.72 3.94
C GLN A 51 3.00 -13.90 3.64
N ARG A 52 2.36 -12.89 3.03
CA ARG A 52 0.97 -13.00 2.59
C ARG A 52 0.78 -14.12 1.56
N THR A 53 1.68 -14.25 0.59
CA THR A 53 1.62 -15.34 -0.41
C THR A 53 1.79 -16.72 0.24
N HIS A 54 2.67 -16.83 1.24
CA HIS A 54 2.81 -18.05 2.03
C HIS A 54 1.52 -18.38 2.80
N LEU A 55 0.93 -17.40 3.49
CA LEU A 55 -0.36 -17.58 4.17
C LEU A 55 -1.49 -17.93 3.19
N GLU A 56 -1.50 -17.37 1.99
CA GLU A 56 -2.49 -17.74 0.96
C GLU A 56 -2.39 -19.21 0.57
N PHE A 57 -1.17 -19.76 0.51
CA PHE A 57 -0.94 -21.17 0.27
C PHE A 57 -1.40 -22.04 1.46
N GLU A 58 -1.06 -21.63 2.68
CA GLU A 58 -1.47 -22.31 3.91
C GLU A 58 -3.01 -22.38 4.07
N PHE A 59 -3.71 -21.31 3.70
CA PHE A 59 -5.17 -21.24 3.75
C PHE A 59 -5.86 -21.74 2.47
N LYS A 60 -5.15 -22.41 1.55
CA LYS A 60 -5.72 -22.89 0.27
C LYS A 60 -6.95 -23.78 0.45
N ASN A 61 -6.92 -24.66 1.45
CA ASN A 61 -8.00 -25.61 1.76
C ASN A 61 -8.96 -25.09 2.84
N ALA A 62 -8.79 -23.85 3.30
CA ALA A 62 -9.65 -23.26 4.31
C ALA A 62 -11.04 -22.89 3.73
N PRO A 63 -12.04 -22.61 4.58
CA PRO A 63 -13.36 -22.19 4.12
C PRO A 63 -13.30 -21.03 3.11
N GLN A 64 -14.11 -21.14 2.06
CA GLN A 64 -14.20 -20.15 0.98
C GLN A 64 -14.84 -18.83 1.42
N GLU A 65 -15.54 -18.83 2.55
CA GLU A 65 -15.99 -17.60 3.21
C GLU A 65 -15.02 -17.25 4.33
N PRO A 66 -14.50 -16.01 4.40
CA PRO A 66 -14.89 -14.80 3.65
C PRO A 66 -14.05 -14.55 2.37
N LYS A 67 -13.30 -15.53 1.85
CA LYS A 67 -12.37 -15.34 0.73
C LYS A 67 -13.02 -14.77 -0.53
N ARG A 68 -14.14 -15.34 -0.98
CA ARG A 68 -14.86 -14.85 -2.19
C ARG A 68 -15.32 -13.39 -2.09
N PRO A 69 -16.09 -12.97 -1.06
CA PRO A 69 -16.52 -11.58 -0.96
C PRO A 69 -15.34 -10.62 -0.76
N PHE A 70 -14.29 -11.06 -0.06
CA PHE A 70 -13.06 -10.28 0.08
C PHE A 70 -12.37 -10.03 -1.27
N GLU A 71 -12.15 -11.08 -2.05
CA GLU A 71 -11.50 -10.96 -3.37
C GLU A 71 -12.31 -10.07 -4.30
N PHE A 72 -13.64 -10.26 -4.35
CA PHE A 72 -14.52 -9.41 -5.14
C PHE A 72 -14.36 -7.93 -4.75
N PHE A 73 -14.39 -7.62 -3.45
CA PHE A 73 -14.23 -6.25 -2.96
C PHE A 73 -12.87 -5.65 -3.36
N MET A 74 -11.78 -6.42 -3.24
CA MET A 74 -10.45 -5.96 -3.64
C MET A 74 -10.34 -5.70 -5.14
N TYR A 75 -10.87 -6.60 -5.99
CA TYR A 75 -10.89 -6.40 -7.44
C TYR A 75 -11.76 -5.21 -7.84
N PHE A 76 -12.93 -5.07 -7.22
CA PHE A 76 -13.82 -3.95 -7.46
C PHE A 76 -13.14 -2.61 -7.12
N LYS A 77 -12.49 -2.53 -5.95
CA LYS A 77 -11.70 -1.36 -5.55
C LYS A 77 -10.58 -1.06 -6.54
N PHE A 78 -9.83 -2.08 -6.97
CA PHE A 78 -8.77 -1.93 -7.96
C PHE A 78 -9.31 -1.36 -9.28
N CYS A 79 -10.47 -1.82 -9.76
CA CYS A 79 -11.12 -1.27 -10.96
C CYS A 79 -11.48 0.21 -10.79
N LEU A 80 -12.00 0.62 -9.62
CA LEU A 80 -12.34 2.03 -9.35
C LEU A 80 -11.10 2.93 -9.35
N ILE A 81 -10.00 2.48 -8.75
CA ILE A 81 -8.74 3.24 -8.73
C ILE A 81 -8.21 3.41 -10.17
N ASN A 82 -8.24 2.34 -10.98
CA ASN A 82 -7.84 2.43 -12.39
C ASN A 82 -8.73 3.35 -13.22
N LEU A 83 -10.05 3.34 -12.99
CA LEU A 83 -10.98 4.25 -13.65
C LEU A 83 -10.67 5.71 -13.28
N MET A 84 -10.39 6.00 -12.01
CA MET A 84 -10.03 7.33 -11.54
C MET A 84 -8.70 7.80 -12.14
N MET A 85 -7.70 6.92 -12.23
CA MET A 85 -6.43 7.23 -12.92
C MET A 85 -6.67 7.60 -14.38
N MET A 86 -7.50 6.85 -15.11
CA MET A 86 -7.84 7.16 -16.51
C MET A 86 -8.52 8.52 -16.66
N ILE A 87 -9.46 8.85 -15.77
CA ILE A 87 -10.14 10.16 -15.77
C ILE A 87 -9.13 11.30 -15.54
N GLN A 88 -8.23 11.15 -14.58
CA GLN A 88 -7.20 12.16 -14.30
C GLN A 88 -6.24 12.35 -15.48
N VAL A 89 -5.80 11.25 -16.10
CA VAL A 89 -4.94 11.27 -17.30
C VAL A 89 -5.65 11.98 -18.46
N CYS A 90 -6.91 11.64 -18.74
CA CYS A 90 -7.74 12.33 -19.73
C CYS A 90 -7.88 13.84 -19.42
N GLY A 91 -8.05 14.20 -18.14
CA GLY A 91 -8.12 15.60 -17.71
C GLY A 91 -6.81 16.37 -17.97
N ILE A 92 -5.65 15.75 -17.75
CA ILE A 92 -4.34 16.33 -18.08
C ILE A 92 -4.19 16.51 -19.59
N PHE A 93 -4.58 15.52 -20.39
CA PHE A 93 -4.55 15.64 -21.86
C PHE A 93 -5.49 16.72 -22.39
N ALA A 94 -6.67 16.90 -21.80
CA ALA A 94 -7.59 17.97 -22.17
C ALA A 94 -6.97 19.36 -21.94
N GLN A 95 -6.24 19.55 -20.83
CA GLN A 95 -5.50 20.79 -20.55
C GLN A 95 -4.33 21.00 -21.54
N TYR A 96 -3.74 19.92 -22.04
CA TYR A 96 -2.72 19.96 -23.08
C TYR A 96 -3.28 20.31 -24.47
N GLY A 97 -4.56 20.03 -24.73
CA GLY A 97 -5.25 20.43 -25.96
C GLY A 97 -5.52 21.94 -26.07
N GLU A 98 -5.56 22.67 -24.95
CA GLU A 98 -5.77 24.13 -24.91
C GLU A 98 -4.49 24.96 -25.14
N VAL A 99 -3.37 24.32 -25.49
CA VAL A 99 -2.01 24.90 -25.59
C VAL A 99 -1.85 26.04 -26.61
N GLY A 100 -2.90 26.42 -27.34
CA GLY A 100 -2.91 27.62 -28.18
C GLY A 100 -2.88 28.97 -27.44
N LYS A 101 -3.01 29.02 -26.09
CA LYS A 101 -3.12 30.28 -25.33
C LYS A 101 -2.14 30.37 -24.14
N GLY A 102 -0.87 30.64 -24.42
CA GLY A 102 0.07 31.29 -23.49
C GLY A 102 0.83 30.41 -22.47
N SER A 103 1.97 30.92 -22.00
CA SER A 103 2.90 30.28 -21.05
C SER A 103 2.31 29.87 -19.69
N VAL A 104 1.18 30.47 -19.30
CA VAL A 104 0.40 30.13 -18.10
C VAL A 104 -0.24 28.73 -18.19
N SER A 105 -0.39 28.18 -19.40
CA SER A 105 -0.88 26.81 -19.63
C SER A 105 0.15 25.75 -19.23
N GLN A 106 1.45 25.95 -19.53
CA GLN A 106 2.51 24.97 -19.21
C GLN A 106 2.71 24.76 -17.70
N VAL A 107 2.66 25.82 -16.91
CA VAL A 107 2.80 25.72 -15.44
C VAL A 107 1.65 24.90 -14.83
N ARG A 108 0.41 25.08 -15.32
CA ARG A 108 -0.76 24.31 -14.86
C ARG A 108 -0.65 22.84 -15.21
N VAL A 109 -0.19 22.52 -16.42
CA VAL A 109 0.07 21.13 -16.84
C VAL A 109 1.14 20.48 -15.96
N HIS A 110 2.25 21.17 -15.67
CA HIS A 110 3.29 20.63 -14.78
C HIS A 110 2.79 20.38 -13.36
N PHE A 111 1.95 21.27 -12.81
CA PHE A 111 1.30 21.05 -11.52
C PHE A 111 0.32 19.88 -11.56
N ALA A 112 -0.46 19.72 -12.63
CA ALA A 112 -1.39 18.61 -12.78
C ALA A 112 -0.66 17.25 -12.88
N ILE A 113 0.46 17.19 -13.62
CA ILE A 113 1.33 16.00 -13.68
C ILE A 113 1.92 15.70 -12.31
N TYR A 114 2.44 16.70 -11.61
CA TYR A 114 3.00 16.51 -10.27
C TYR A 114 1.94 16.00 -9.28
N ALA A 115 0.75 16.62 -9.27
CA ALA A 115 -0.36 16.20 -8.42
C ALA A 115 -0.82 14.78 -8.75
N PHE A 116 -0.88 14.41 -10.03
CA PHE A 116 -1.19 13.06 -10.47
C PHE A 116 -0.18 12.03 -9.97
N VAL A 117 1.13 12.29 -10.14
CA VAL A 117 2.18 11.38 -9.69
C VAL A 117 2.14 11.21 -8.17
N LEU A 118 1.98 12.31 -7.43
CA LEU A 118 1.90 12.27 -5.97
C LEU A 118 0.64 11.52 -5.50
N TRP A 119 -0.52 11.82 -6.08
CA TRP A 119 -1.77 11.15 -5.74
C TRP A 119 -1.71 9.65 -6.03
N ASN A 120 -1.22 9.28 -7.21
CA ASN A 120 -1.07 7.88 -7.62
C ASN A 120 -0.16 7.10 -6.65
N TYR A 121 0.94 7.72 -6.21
CA TYR A 121 1.80 7.15 -5.19
C TYR A 121 1.06 6.94 -3.85
N THR A 122 0.39 7.98 -3.35
CA THR A 122 -0.31 7.89 -2.06
C THR A 122 -1.46 6.89 -2.10
N GLU A 123 -2.19 6.82 -3.22
CA GLU A 123 -3.33 5.92 -3.39
C GLU A 123 -2.86 4.47 -3.49
N ASN A 124 -1.81 4.17 -4.28
CA ASN A 124 -1.25 2.81 -4.37
C ASN A 124 -0.68 2.33 -3.04
N MET A 125 -0.04 3.23 -2.28
CA MET A 125 0.48 2.89 -0.95
C MET A 125 -0.64 2.63 0.06
N ALA A 126 -1.68 3.45 0.05
CA ALA A 126 -2.87 3.23 0.87
C ALA A 126 -3.58 1.93 0.48
N ASP A 127 -3.76 1.67 -0.81
CA ASP A 127 -4.38 0.45 -1.33
C ASP A 127 -3.62 -0.80 -0.91
N TYR A 128 -2.29 -0.79 -0.99
CA TYR A 128 -1.46 -1.88 -0.49
C TYR A 128 -1.67 -2.13 1.01
N CYS A 129 -1.71 -1.09 1.84
CA CYS A 129 -1.99 -1.21 3.27
C CYS A 129 -3.37 -1.84 3.54
N TYR A 130 -4.41 -1.37 2.83
CA TYR A 130 -5.75 -1.95 2.91
C TYR A 130 -5.78 -3.41 2.44
N PHE A 131 -5.03 -3.75 1.40
CA PHE A 131 -4.95 -5.11 0.89
C PHE A 131 -4.32 -6.07 1.90
N ILE A 132 -3.21 -5.69 2.53
CA ILE A 132 -2.56 -6.53 3.54
C ILE A 132 -3.42 -6.65 4.79
N ASN A 133 -3.94 -5.54 5.34
CA ASN A 133 -4.78 -5.58 6.53
C ASN A 133 -6.10 -6.33 6.29
N GLY A 134 -6.68 -6.16 5.10
CA GLY A 134 -7.84 -6.94 4.66
C GLY A 134 -7.52 -8.42 4.54
N SER A 135 -6.34 -8.78 4.02
CA SER A 135 -5.87 -10.17 3.96
C SER A 135 -5.69 -10.77 5.35
N VAL A 136 -5.12 -10.01 6.30
CA VAL A 136 -5.01 -10.40 7.71
C VAL A 136 -6.40 -10.69 8.30
N LEU A 137 -7.37 -9.80 8.11
CA LEU A 137 -8.74 -10.00 8.59
C LEU A 137 -9.40 -11.24 7.98
N LYS A 138 -9.18 -11.47 6.67
CA LYS A 138 -9.61 -12.67 5.96
C LYS A 138 -9.02 -13.92 6.62
N TYR A 139 -7.71 -13.98 6.84
CA TYR A 139 -7.05 -15.12 7.45
C TYR A 139 -7.50 -15.35 8.89
N TYR A 140 -7.67 -14.31 9.71
CA TYR A 140 -8.23 -14.44 11.06
C TYR A 140 -9.63 -15.05 11.06
N ARG A 141 -10.48 -14.65 10.11
CA ARG A 141 -11.82 -15.21 10.00
C ARG A 141 -11.79 -16.67 9.54
N GLN A 142 -10.95 -17.03 8.57
CA GLN A 142 -10.76 -18.42 8.15
C GLN A 142 -10.18 -19.27 9.30
N PHE A 143 -9.24 -18.73 10.06
CA PHE A 143 -8.67 -19.34 11.26
C PHE A 143 -9.75 -19.61 12.31
N ASN A 144 -10.60 -18.62 12.61
CA ASN A 144 -11.70 -18.79 13.57
C ASN A 144 -12.69 -19.87 13.14
N LEU A 145 -12.98 -20.00 11.84
CA LEU A 145 -13.83 -21.06 11.32
C LEU A 145 -13.18 -22.45 11.50
N GLN A 146 -11.87 -22.57 11.24
CA GLN A 146 -11.12 -23.82 11.48
C GLN A 146 -11.03 -24.18 12.96
N LEU A 147 -10.87 -23.18 13.84
CA LEU A 147 -10.89 -23.38 15.28
C LEU A 147 -12.28 -23.83 15.77
N GLY A 148 -13.34 -23.23 15.21
CA GLY A 148 -14.73 -23.63 15.46
C GLY A 148 -14.99 -25.08 15.08
N SER A 149 -14.59 -25.48 13.86
CA SER A 149 -14.73 -26.87 13.43
C SER A 149 -13.94 -27.85 14.30
N LEU A 150 -12.72 -27.48 14.71
CA LEU A 150 -11.90 -28.32 15.60
C LEU A 150 -12.54 -28.48 16.98
N ARG A 151 -13.17 -27.43 17.50
CA ARG A 151 -13.91 -27.46 18.77
C ARG A 151 -15.12 -28.39 18.68
N ASP A 152 -15.86 -28.32 17.57
CA ASP A 152 -17.03 -29.18 17.35
C ASP A 152 -16.61 -30.65 17.21
N GLU A 153 -15.51 -30.93 16.51
CA GLU A 153 -14.89 -32.26 16.44
C GLU A 153 -14.49 -32.78 17.82
N MET A 154 -13.87 -31.94 18.65
CA MET A 154 -13.49 -32.30 20.02
C MET A 154 -14.72 -32.61 20.90
N GLY A 155 -15.81 -31.86 20.75
CA GLY A 155 -17.08 -32.12 21.44
C GLY A 155 -17.78 -33.40 21.00
N GLY A 156 -17.48 -33.88 19.78
CA GLY A 156 -18.01 -35.13 19.23
C GLY A 156 -17.22 -36.39 19.59
N LEU A 157 -16.06 -36.26 20.26
CA LEU A 157 -15.22 -37.41 20.63
C LEU A 157 -15.94 -38.30 21.64
N ARG A 158 -16.16 -39.56 21.27
CA ARG A 158 -16.71 -40.59 22.17
C ARG A 158 -15.60 -41.49 22.71
N PRO A 159 -15.68 -41.92 23.98
CA PRO A 159 -14.73 -42.88 24.55
C PRO A 159 -14.79 -44.21 23.76
N GLY A 160 -13.65 -44.63 23.21
CA GLY A 160 -13.52 -45.83 22.37
C GLY A 160 -12.08 -46.05 21.87
N GLY A 161 -11.82 -47.19 21.21
CA GLY A 161 -10.46 -47.70 20.94
C GLY A 161 -9.54 -46.83 20.07
N MET A 162 -10.08 -45.82 19.36
CA MET A 162 -9.28 -44.89 18.56
C MET A 162 -9.13 -43.49 19.18
N LEU A 163 -9.60 -43.27 20.42
CA LEU A 163 -9.57 -41.96 21.09
C LEU A 163 -8.15 -41.38 21.16
N LEU A 164 -7.15 -42.21 21.51
CA LEU A 164 -5.75 -41.77 21.61
C LEU A 164 -5.23 -41.23 20.26
N HIS A 165 -5.55 -41.92 19.16
CA HIS A 165 -5.14 -41.49 17.82
C HIS A 165 -5.80 -40.18 17.41
N HIS A 166 -7.11 -40.03 17.68
CA HIS A 166 -7.84 -38.79 17.42
C HIS A 166 -7.31 -37.63 18.27
N CYS A 167 -6.92 -37.88 19.53
CA CYS A 167 -6.30 -36.86 20.38
C CYS A 167 -4.92 -36.43 19.84
N CYS A 168 -4.11 -37.34 19.32
CA CYS A 168 -2.83 -37.00 18.68
C CYS A 168 -3.04 -36.14 17.43
N GLU A 169 -3.94 -36.54 16.52
CA GLU A 169 -4.25 -35.78 15.30
C GLU A 169 -4.78 -34.37 15.63
N LEU A 170 -5.64 -34.27 16.65
CA LEU A 170 -6.22 -33.01 17.08
C LEU A 170 -5.16 -32.09 17.74
N SER A 171 -4.19 -32.67 18.44
CA SER A 171 -3.02 -31.95 18.96
C SER A 171 -2.14 -31.41 17.83
N ASP A 172 -1.87 -32.21 16.80
CA ASP A 172 -1.05 -31.78 15.65
C ASP A 172 -1.73 -30.64 14.88
N ARG A 173 -3.05 -30.75 14.67
CA ARG A 173 -3.86 -29.68 14.04
C ARG A 173 -3.90 -28.41 14.89
N LEU A 174 -3.91 -28.53 16.22
CA LEU A 174 -3.87 -27.38 17.12
C LEU A 174 -2.51 -26.65 17.05
N GLU A 175 -1.40 -27.38 16.98
CA GLU A 175 -0.07 -26.79 16.83
C GLU A 175 0.10 -26.11 15.46
N GLU A 176 -0.47 -26.70 14.39
CA GLU A 176 -0.52 -26.08 13.06
C GLU A 176 -1.32 -24.76 13.10
N LEU A 177 -2.50 -24.76 13.72
CA LEU A 177 -3.30 -23.56 13.92
C LEU A 177 -2.55 -22.50 14.74
N ARG A 178 -1.84 -22.90 15.80
CA ARG A 178 -1.01 -22.00 16.59
C ARG A 178 0.11 -21.36 15.77
N ARG A 179 0.76 -22.14 14.91
CA ARG A 179 1.77 -21.63 13.95
C ARG A 179 1.14 -20.57 13.03
N ARG A 180 0.01 -20.89 12.38
CA ARG A 180 -0.69 -19.96 11.48
C ARG A 180 -1.12 -18.67 12.17
N CYS A 181 -1.59 -18.74 13.42
CA CYS A 181 -1.96 -17.56 14.20
C CYS A 181 -0.75 -16.62 14.42
N ARG A 182 0.44 -17.18 14.71
CA ARG A 182 1.68 -16.40 14.82
C ARG A 182 2.05 -15.73 13.51
N GLU A 183 1.97 -16.46 12.40
CA GLU A 183 2.29 -15.92 11.06
C GLU A 183 1.32 -14.80 10.64
N ILE A 184 0.03 -14.93 10.94
CA ILE A 184 -0.96 -13.86 10.71
C ILE A 184 -0.62 -12.62 11.55
N HIS A 185 -0.25 -12.82 12.82
CA HIS A 185 0.13 -11.73 13.71
C HIS A 185 1.41 -11.02 13.24
N ASP A 186 2.41 -11.77 12.78
CA ASP A 186 3.65 -11.22 12.25
C ASP A 186 3.39 -10.40 10.98
N LEU A 187 2.55 -10.89 10.06
CA LEU A 187 2.13 -10.14 8.88
C LEU A 187 1.43 -8.82 9.27
N GLN A 188 0.54 -8.85 10.26
CA GLN A 188 -0.13 -7.65 10.76
C GLN A 188 0.87 -6.64 11.35
N ARG A 189 1.83 -7.12 12.14
CA ARG A 189 2.86 -6.31 12.78
C ARG A 189 3.77 -5.65 11.74
N GLU A 190 4.18 -6.39 10.73
CA GLU A 190 5.00 -5.88 9.63
C GLU A 190 4.24 -4.86 8.79
N SER A 191 3.00 -5.17 8.40
CA SER A 191 2.10 -4.25 7.71
C SER A 191 1.98 -2.91 8.44
N PHE A 192 1.75 -2.96 9.76
CA PHE A 192 1.59 -1.76 10.57
C PHE A 192 2.88 -0.93 10.65
N ARG A 193 4.03 -1.56 10.84
CA ARG A 193 5.33 -0.87 10.86
C ARG A 193 5.63 -0.19 9.53
N MET A 194 5.36 -0.87 8.42
CA MET A 194 5.52 -0.31 7.09
C MET A 194 4.61 0.91 6.92
N HIS A 195 3.34 0.82 7.31
CA HIS A 195 2.41 1.93 7.21
C HIS A 195 2.79 3.14 8.08
N GLN A 196 3.29 2.91 9.30
CA GLN A 196 3.80 4.00 10.14
C GLN A 196 4.99 4.70 9.49
N PHE A 197 5.92 3.95 8.91
CA PHE A 197 7.05 4.52 8.19
C PHE A 197 6.60 5.36 6.98
N GLN A 198 5.58 4.90 6.24
CA GLN A 198 4.99 5.67 5.14
C GLN A 198 4.38 6.99 5.60
N LEU A 199 3.60 6.96 6.68
CA LEU A 199 2.98 8.17 7.22
C LEU A 199 4.03 9.20 7.66
N ILE A 200 5.12 8.74 8.29
CA ILE A 200 6.25 9.59 8.66
C ILE A 200 6.92 10.17 7.40
N GLY A 201 7.14 9.36 6.36
CA GLY A 201 7.70 9.82 5.09
C GLY A 201 6.82 10.85 4.39
N LEU A 202 5.50 10.66 4.40
CA LEU A 202 4.53 11.61 3.87
C LEU A 202 4.57 12.93 4.65
N MET A 203 4.51 12.87 5.99
CA MET A 203 4.60 14.05 6.85
C MET A 203 5.90 14.83 6.62
N LEU A 204 7.04 14.13 6.51
CA LEU A 204 8.33 14.77 6.25
C LEU A 204 8.34 15.46 4.88
N SER A 205 7.81 14.81 3.84
CA SER A 205 7.69 15.39 2.51
C SER A 205 6.78 16.62 2.49
N THR A 206 5.65 16.56 3.21
CA THR A 206 4.73 17.69 3.37
C THR A 206 5.34 18.84 4.16
N LEU A 207 6.14 18.56 5.20
CA LEU A 207 6.86 19.57 5.98
C LEU A 207 8.01 20.22 5.21
N ILE A 208 8.67 19.50 4.30
CA ILE A 208 9.73 20.07 3.45
C ILE A 208 9.12 20.95 2.34
N ASN A 209 7.93 20.61 1.86
CA ASN A 209 7.27 21.35 0.78
C ASN A 209 6.53 22.63 1.26
N ASN A 210 6.12 22.71 2.53
CA ASN A 210 5.45 23.90 3.10
C ASN A 210 6.45 24.79 3.83
#